data_AF-A0A2S9GC55-F1
#
_entry.id   AF-A0A2S9GC55-F1
#
_cell.length_a   1.000
_cell.length_b   1.000
_cell.length_c   1.000
_cell.angle_alpha   90.00
_cell.angle_beta   90.00
_cell.angle_gamma   90.00
#
_symmetry.space_group_name_H-M   'P 1'
#
loop_
_entity.id
_entity.type
_entity.pdbx_description
1 polymer ?
#
loop_
_entity_poly.entity_id
_entity_poly.type
_entity_poly.pdbx_seq_one_letter_code
_entity_poly.pdbx_strand_id
1 'polypeptide(L)'
;AVCEAVWAAGGEPVVLHGPAADPLTELPRRLARFDGVLLPGGADVEPGRYGADPAPETTGTVAFQDDLDIGVSRAVIDLDIPTL
;
A
#
# COMPACT_ATOMS: atom_id res chain seq x y z
N ALA A 1 6.20 15.05 1.23
CA ALA A 1 4.84 15.55 1.55
C ALA A 1 4.13 14.62 2.54
N VAL A 2 3.90 13.35 2.21
CA VAL A 2 3.18 12.40 3.08
C VAL A 2 3.89 12.17 4.44
N CYS A 3 5.19 11.89 4.45
CA CYS A 3 5.91 11.71 5.73
C CYS A 3 5.86 12.96 6.61
N GLU A 4 6.01 14.15 6.03
CA GLU A 4 5.86 15.43 6.75
C GLU A 4 4.45 15.62 7.32
N ALA A 5 3.40 15.16 6.62
CA ALA A 5 2.04 15.22 7.12
C ALA A 5 1.82 14.28 8.30
N VAL A 6 2.38 13.05 8.25
CA VAL A 6 2.37 12.11 9.37
C VAL A 6 3.11 12.69 10.58
N TRP A 7 4.30 13.26 10.36
CA TRP A 7 5.09 13.93 11.39
C TRP A 7 4.33 15.09 12.03
N ALA A 8 3.75 15.98 11.21
CA ALA A 8 2.97 17.12 11.70
C ALA A 8 1.70 16.71 12.48
N ALA A 9 1.15 15.52 12.21
CA ALA A 9 0.05 14.93 12.96
C ALA A 9 0.49 14.22 14.26
N GLY A 10 1.79 14.16 14.55
CA GLY A 10 2.36 13.56 15.76
C GLY A 10 2.79 12.10 15.64
N GLY A 11 2.84 11.55 14.43
CA GLY A 11 3.36 10.20 14.17
C GLY A 11 4.84 10.19 13.76
N GLU A 12 5.48 9.02 13.84
CA GLU A 12 6.84 8.79 13.32
C GLU A 12 6.75 8.01 11.99
N PRO A 13 6.99 8.64 10.82
CA PRO A 13 6.82 7.98 9.53
C PRO A 13 7.95 7.00 9.22
N VAL A 14 7.60 5.77 8.84
CA VAL A 14 8.54 4.77 8.32
C VAL A 14 8.09 4.30 6.94
N VAL A 15 9.00 4.32 5.96
CA VAL A 15 8.72 3.78 4.62
C VAL A 15 8.91 2.26 4.66
N LEU A 16 7.85 1.52 4.35
CA LEU A 16 7.88 0.07 4.24
C LEU A 16 8.05 -0.35 2.78
N HIS A 17 9.17 -0.99 2.45
CA HIS A 17 9.47 -1.50 1.11
C HIS A 17 9.04 -2.98 0.95
N GLY A 18 8.34 -3.32 -0.13
CA GLY A 18 8.10 -4.72 -0.54
C GLY A 18 9.37 -5.35 -1.13
N PRO A 19 9.83 -6.54 -0.69
CA PRO A 19 11.03 -7.17 -1.23
C PRO A 19 10.92 -7.44 -2.74
N ALA A 20 12.02 -7.24 -3.48
CA ALA A 20 12.00 -7.33 -4.95
C ALA A 20 11.60 -8.71 -5.50
N ALA A 21 11.90 -9.79 -4.77
CA ALA A 21 11.56 -11.16 -5.19
C ALA A 21 10.06 -11.46 -5.02
N ASP A 22 9.46 -10.91 -3.97
CA ASP A 22 8.04 -11.05 -3.66
C ASP A 22 7.61 -9.90 -2.72
N PRO A 23 6.73 -8.98 -3.17
CA PRO A 23 6.31 -7.83 -2.38
C PRO A 23 5.59 -8.23 -1.08
N LEU A 24 5.00 -9.43 -1.02
CA LEU A 24 4.16 -9.89 0.10
C LEU A 24 4.95 -10.62 1.19
N THR A 25 6.23 -10.90 0.96
CA THR A 25 7.07 -11.66 1.89
C THR A 25 7.03 -11.04 3.29
N GLU A 26 6.59 -11.86 4.26
CA GLU A 26 6.47 -11.53 5.69
C GLU A 26 5.56 -10.32 6.01
N LEU A 27 4.70 -9.90 5.07
CA LEU A 27 3.99 -8.63 5.16
C LEU A 27 3.16 -8.46 6.46
N PRO A 28 2.30 -9.41 6.87
CA PRO A 28 1.53 -9.26 8.11
C PRO A 28 2.42 -9.11 9.35
N ARG A 29 3.48 -9.91 9.47
CA ARG A 29 4.43 -9.86 10.58
C ARG A 29 5.20 -8.54 10.62
N ARG A 30 5.47 -7.94 9.46
CA ARG A 30 6.13 -6.63 9.37
C ARG A 30 5.17 -5.50 9.75
N LEU A 31 3.92 -5.57 9.28
CA LEU A 31 2.88 -4.57 9.55
C LEU A 31 2.45 -4.55 11.02
N ALA A 32 2.42 -5.70 11.70
CA ALA A 32 2.08 -5.82 13.13
C ALA A 32 3.03 -5.06 14.10
N ARG A 33 4.04 -4.36 13.58
CA ARG A 33 4.99 -3.52 14.34
C ARG A 33 4.62 -2.05 14.34
N PHE A 34 3.60 -1.66 13.59
CA PHE A 34 3.19 -0.27 13.40
C PHE A 34 1.79 -0.05 13.96
N ASP A 35 1.55 1.13 14.54
CA ASP A 35 0.25 1.51 15.12
C ASP A 35 -0.77 1.94 14.05
N GLY A 36 -0.32 2.14 12.81
CA GLY A 36 -1.16 2.53 11.68
C GLY A 36 -0.40 2.44 10.36
N VAL A 37 -1.16 2.42 9.27
CA VAL A 37 -0.63 2.39 7.89
C VAL A 37 -1.21 3.55 7.10
N LEU A 38 -0.39 4.19 6.27
CA LEU A 38 -0.85 5.18 5.31
C LEU A 38 -0.46 4.69 3.91
N LEU A 39 -1.45 4.53 3.04
CA LEU A 39 -1.27 4.18 1.63
C LEU A 39 -1.15 5.48 0.82
N PRO A 40 0.07 5.89 0.41
CA PRO A 40 0.22 7.12 -0.35
C PRO A 40 -0.40 6.96 -1.74
N GLY A 41 -0.80 8.07 -2.36
CA GLY A 41 -1.19 8.06 -3.76
C GLY A 41 -0.07 7.57 -4.68
N GLY A 42 -0.43 7.01 -5.83
CA GLY A 42 0.49 6.39 -6.78
C GLY A 42 -0.06 6.37 -8.20
N ALA A 43 0.39 5.39 -8.97
CA ALA A 43 -0.16 5.13 -10.30
C ALA A 43 -1.58 4.56 -10.23
N ASP A 44 -2.24 4.46 -11.38
CA ASP A 44 -3.53 3.78 -11.48
C ASP A 44 -3.38 2.30 -11.09
N VAL A 45 -4.39 1.74 -10.44
CA VAL A 45 -4.50 0.30 -10.21
C VAL A 45 -4.88 -0.39 -11.51
N GLU A 46 -4.22 -1.50 -11.84
CA GLU A 46 -4.52 -2.30 -13.02
C GLU A 46 -6.01 -2.72 -13.07
N PRO A 47 -6.77 -2.33 -14.10
CA PRO A 47 -8.22 -2.54 -14.18
C PRO A 47 -8.69 -4.00 -14.04
N GLY A 48 -7.89 -4.94 -14.53
CA GLY A 48 -8.18 -6.37 -14.42
C GLY A 48 -8.29 -6.85 -12.96
N ARG A 49 -7.64 -6.17 -12.00
CA ARG A 49 -7.66 -6.54 -10.58
C ARG A 49 -9.01 -6.29 -9.92
N TYR A 50 -9.84 -5.43 -10.50
CA TYR A 50 -11.22 -5.17 -10.08
C TYR A 50 -12.25 -5.54 -11.16
N GLY A 51 -11.87 -6.35 -12.14
CA GLY A 51 -12.77 -6.93 -13.13
C GLY A 51 -13.24 -5.96 -14.23
N ALA A 52 -12.51 -4.88 -14.46
CA ALA A 52 -12.78 -3.93 -15.53
C ALA A 52 -11.79 -4.04 -16.68
N ASP A 53 -12.23 -3.65 -17.86
CA ASP A 53 -11.34 -3.40 -19.00
C ASP A 53 -10.66 -2.03 -18.85
N PRO A 54 -9.42 -1.86 -19.33
CA PRO A 54 -8.73 -0.58 -19.27
C PRO A 54 -9.42 0.49 -20.11
N ALA A 55 -9.60 1.68 -19.54
CA ALA A 55 -10.09 2.85 -20.24
C ALA A 55 -8.93 3.57 -20.97
N PRO A 56 -9.20 4.38 -22.02
CA PRO A 56 -8.15 5.16 -22.69
C PRO A 56 -7.35 6.08 -21.75
N GLU A 57 -7.95 6.48 -20.63
CA GLU A 57 -7.34 7.33 -19.60
C GLU A 57 -6.49 6.55 -18.59
N THR A 58 -6.56 5.21 -18.55
CA THR A 58 -5.75 4.39 -17.63
C THR A 58 -4.28 4.49 -18.01
N THR A 59 -3.44 4.98 -17.09
CA THR A 59 -2.02 5.20 -17.36
C THR A 59 -1.13 4.76 -16.21
N GLY A 60 0.05 4.23 -16.57
CA GLY A 60 1.15 4.06 -15.63
C GLY A 60 0.99 2.95 -14.58
N THR A 61 0.04 2.03 -14.73
CA THR A 61 -0.16 0.90 -13.80
C THR A 61 1.13 0.14 -13.51
N VAL A 62 1.38 -0.19 -12.23
CA VAL A 62 2.61 -0.89 -11.81
C VAL A 62 2.25 -2.15 -11.04
N ALA A 63 2.33 -3.31 -11.69
CA ALA A 63 1.89 -4.59 -11.12
C ALA A 63 2.52 -4.89 -9.74
N PHE A 64 3.81 -4.59 -9.55
CA PHE A 64 4.49 -4.79 -8.26
C PHE A 64 3.90 -3.89 -7.15
N GLN A 65 3.55 -2.65 -7.48
CA GLN A 65 2.92 -1.73 -6.53
C GLN A 65 1.48 -2.19 -6.24
N ASP A 66 0.72 -2.58 -7.24
CA ASP A 66 -0.64 -3.10 -7.05
C ASP A 66 -0.65 -4.35 -6.16
N ASP A 67 0.30 -5.27 -6.36
CA ASP A 67 0.46 -6.45 -5.50
C ASP A 67 0.73 -6.04 -4.05
N LEU A 68 1.65 -5.10 -3.83
CA LEU A 68 1.99 -4.62 -2.49
C LEU A 68 0.79 -3.89 -1.83
N ASP A 69 0.17 -2.94 -2.51
CA ASP A 69 -0.90 -2.10 -1.97
C ASP A 69 -2.16 -2.92 -1.65
N ILE A 70 -2.52 -3.88 -2.51
CA ILE A 70 -3.62 -4.82 -2.23
C ILE A 70 -3.25 -5.77 -1.08
N GLY A 71 -2.01 -6.25 -1.04
CA GLY A 71 -1.50 -7.09 0.04
C GLY A 71 -1.54 -6.38 1.39
N VAL A 72 -1.10 -5.12 1.44
CA VAL A 72 -1.14 -4.26 2.64
C VAL A 72 -2.59 -4.04 3.04
N SER A 73 -3.46 -3.67 2.11
CA SER A 73 -4.89 -3.42 2.38
C SER A 73 -5.58 -4.62 3.02
N ARG A 74 -5.30 -5.83 2.54
CA ARG A 74 -5.84 -7.07 3.15
C ARG A 74 -5.25 -7.29 4.56
N ALA A 75 -3.94 -7.17 4.69
CA ALA A 75 -3.26 -7.43 5.96
C ALA A 75 -3.67 -6.44 7.08
N VAL A 76 -3.88 -5.16 6.77
CA VAL A 76 -4.34 -4.18 7.78
C VAL A 76 -5.78 -4.46 8.24
N ILE A 77 -6.64 -4.96 7.35
CA ILE A 77 -8.00 -5.40 7.71
C ILE A 77 -7.91 -6.63 8.63
N ASP A 78 -7.11 -7.63 8.27
CA ASP A 78 -6.97 -8.87 9.05
C ASP A 78 -6.35 -8.62 10.44
N LEU A 79 -5.47 -7.63 10.56
CA LEU A 79 -4.78 -7.27 11.80
C LEU A 79 -5.49 -6.19 12.62
N ASP A 80 -6.59 -5.63 12.11
CA ASP A 80 -7.31 -4.48 12.70
C ASP A 80 -6.38 -3.27 12.95
N ILE A 81 -5.49 -2.99 12.00
CA ILE A 81 -4.59 -1.84 12.05
C ILE A 81 -5.28 -0.63 11.40
N PRO A 82 -5.36 0.53 12.07
CA PRO A 82 -5.87 1.76 11.48
C PRO A 82 -5.15 2.11 10.17
N THR A 83 -5.90 2.42 9.11
CA THR A 83 -5.34 2.76 7.80
C THR A 83 -5.92 4.07 7.25
N LEU A 84 -5.10 4.80 6.48
CA LEU A 84 -5.47 6.01 5.74
C LEU A 84 -5.03 5.95 4.29
#